data_AF-A0A380EKT0-F1
#
_entry.id   AF-A0A380EKT0-F1
#
_cell.length_a   1.000
_cell.length_b   1.000
_cell.length_c   1.000
_cell.angle_alpha   90.00
_cell.angle_beta   90.00
_cell.angle_gamma   90.00
#
_symmetry.space_group_name_H-M   'P 1'
#
loop_
_entity.id
_entity.type
_entity.pdbx_description
1 polymer ?
#
loop_
_entity_poly.entity_id
_entity_poly.type
_entity_poly.pdbx_seq_one_letter_code
_entity_poly.pdbx_strand_id
1 'polypeptide(L)'
;MKILFQEIINKAIEMKASDVHFIPVKNEVSIKFRINDNLEQYEQIGNSIYQKLLVYMKFQAGLDVSTQQVAQSGRYSYLFNKIYFLRISTLPLSLGQESCVIRIVPQFFQPQKSTYKFNDFKHLMNKKQGLLLFSGPTGSGKSTLMYQMVSYANKALNLNVISIEDPVEMQIPGIVQINVNEKLA
;
A
#
# COMPACT_ATOMS: atom_id res chain seq x y z
N MET A 1 -3.65 -2.13 21.92
CA MET A 1 -2.80 -1.84 20.75
C MET A 1 -3.59 -1.79 19.46
N LYS A 2 -4.40 -2.81 19.12
CA LYS A 2 -5.29 -2.76 17.94
C LYS A 2 -6.15 -1.47 17.87
N ILE A 3 -6.84 -1.13 18.97
CA ILE A 3 -7.70 0.08 19.03
C ILE A 3 -6.88 1.35 18.76
N LEU A 4 -5.81 1.57 19.51
CA LEU A 4 -4.91 2.72 19.31
C LEU A 4 -4.35 2.81 17.88
N PHE A 5 -3.94 1.67 17.30
CA PHE A 5 -3.50 1.62 15.91
C PHE A 5 -4.62 2.07 14.96
N GLN A 6 -5.83 1.54 15.14
CA GLN A 6 -6.99 1.91 14.32
C GLN A 6 -7.33 3.39 14.47
N GLU A 7 -7.30 3.95 15.67
CA GLU A 7 -7.53 5.37 15.94
C GLU A 7 -6.54 6.25 15.15
N ILE A 8 -5.24 5.96 15.26
CA ILE A 8 -4.19 6.71 14.55
C ILE A 8 -4.35 6.60 13.04
N ILE A 9 -4.56 5.39 12.51
CA ILE A 9 -4.68 5.17 11.06
C ILE A 9 -5.96 5.77 10.49
N ASN A 10 -7.10 5.61 11.18
CA ASN A 10 -8.36 6.22 10.75
C ASN A 10 -8.22 7.73 10.70
N LYS A 11 -7.60 8.33 11.72
CA LYS A 11 -7.39 9.77 11.76
C LYS A 11 -6.46 10.24 10.64
N ALA A 12 -5.38 9.52 10.37
CA ALA A 12 -4.49 9.81 9.26
C ALA A 12 -5.20 9.73 7.90
N ILE A 13 -6.07 8.72 7.70
CA ILE A 13 -6.88 8.58 6.48
C ILE A 13 -7.88 9.74 6.34
N GLU A 14 -8.60 10.09 7.41
CA GLU A 14 -9.55 11.22 7.42
C GLU A 14 -8.88 12.54 7.08
N MET A 15 -7.67 12.75 7.59
CA MET A 15 -6.83 13.93 7.30
C MET A 15 -6.13 13.85 5.94
N LYS A 16 -6.37 12.79 5.15
CA LYS A 16 -5.73 12.55 3.84
C LYS A 16 -4.20 12.55 3.91
N ALA A 17 -3.64 12.03 5.00
CA ALA A 17 -2.20 11.89 5.16
C ALA A 17 -1.64 10.82 4.19
N SER A 18 -0.46 11.10 3.65
CA SER A 18 0.30 10.19 2.80
C SER A 18 1.17 9.22 3.59
N ASP A 19 1.76 9.71 4.69
CA ASP A 19 2.59 8.92 5.60
C ASP A 19 2.25 9.25 7.06
N VAL A 20 2.39 8.25 7.94
CA VAL A 20 2.37 8.39 9.40
C VAL A 20 3.77 8.06 9.91
N HIS A 21 4.38 9.00 10.63
CA HIS A 21 5.73 8.89 11.17
C HIS A 21 5.67 8.72 12.69
N PHE A 22 6.37 7.72 13.20
CA PHE A 22 6.63 7.51 14.61
C PHE A 22 8.11 7.79 14.87
N ILE A 23 8.39 8.93 15.49
CA ILE A 23 9.75 9.44 15.70
C ILE A 23 10.04 9.45 17.19
N PRO A 24 10.89 8.53 17.68
CA PRO A 24 11.33 8.56 19.06
C PRO A 24 12.15 9.82 19.37
N VAL A 25 11.82 10.49 20.47
CA VAL A 25 12.46 11.70 20.98
C VAL A 25 12.63 11.57 22.50
N LYS A 26 13.84 11.24 22.95
CA LYS A 26 14.16 11.01 24.37
C LYS A 26 13.22 9.97 25.01
N ASN A 27 12.28 10.40 25.85
CA ASN A 27 11.39 9.54 26.64
C ASN A 27 10.01 9.33 25.99
N GLU A 28 9.75 9.97 24.87
CA GLU A 28 8.46 9.97 24.19
C GLU A 28 8.64 9.69 22.70
N VAL A 29 7.54 9.38 22.03
CA VAL A 29 7.49 9.18 20.59
C VAL A 29 6.50 10.18 19.99
N SER A 30 7.03 11.00 19.09
CA SER A 30 6.25 11.95 18.32
C SER A 30 5.57 11.24 17.15
N ILE A 31 4.25 11.34 17.08
CA ILE A 31 3.46 10.89 15.94
C ILE A 31 3.20 12.10 15.03
N LYS A 32 3.63 12.00 13.77
CA LYS A 32 3.43 13.06 12.76
C LYS A 32 2.75 12.50 11.52
N PHE A 33 1.88 13.30 10.92
CA PHE A 33 1.25 12.98 9.64
C PHE A 33 1.87 13.82 8.53
N ARG A 34 2.11 13.21 7.37
CA ARG A 34 2.49 13.95 6.16
C ARG A 34 1.24 14.32 5.37
N ILE A 35 0.85 15.58 5.39
CA ILE A 35 -0.32 16.11 4.69
C ILE A 35 0.15 17.17 3.70
N ASN A 36 -0.17 17.01 2.41
CA ASN A 36 0.27 17.92 1.35
C ASN A 36 1.79 18.22 1.42
N ASP A 37 2.59 17.16 1.55
CA ASP A 37 4.05 17.19 1.72
C ASP A 37 4.61 17.83 3.01
N ASN A 38 3.75 18.38 3.87
CA ASN A 38 4.14 18.94 5.17
C ASN A 38 3.99 17.91 6.29
N LEU A 39 4.97 17.87 7.20
CA LEU A 39 4.89 17.06 8.41
C LEU A 39 4.22 17.86 9.54
N GLU A 40 3.03 17.42 9.93
CA GLU A 40 2.23 18.03 10.99
C GLU A 40 2.26 17.14 12.24
N GLN A 41 2.42 17.76 13.41
CA GLN A 41 2.33 17.05 14.69
C GLN A 41 0.90 16.58 14.93
N TYR A 42 0.72 15.29 15.22
CA TYR A 42 -0.58 14.74 15.60
C TYR A 42 -0.66 14.55 17.13
N GLU A 43 0.24 13.76 17.69
CA GLU A 43 0.20 13.37 19.11
C GLU A 43 1.60 12.99 19.61
N GLN A 44 1.78 12.88 20.93
CA GLN A 44 2.95 12.29 21.56
C GLN A 44 2.51 11.15 22.49
N ILE A 45 3.21 10.02 22.42
CA ILE A 45 2.94 8.86 23.27
C ILE A 45 4.20 8.43 24.01
N GLY A 46 4.04 7.83 25.19
CA GLY A 46 5.17 7.31 25.96
C GLY A 46 5.86 6.13 25.25
N ASN A 47 7.19 6.00 25.45
CA ASN A 47 8.01 4.93 24.85
C ASN A 47 7.45 3.51 25.10
N SER A 48 6.90 3.25 26.29
CA SER A 48 6.34 1.93 26.64
C SER A 48 5.08 1.57 25.84
N ILE A 49 4.24 2.57 25.52
CA ILE A 49 3.05 2.40 24.68
C ILE A 49 3.51 2.18 23.24
N TYR A 50 4.47 2.99 22.77
CA TYR A 50 5.02 2.85 21.43
C TYR A 50 5.65 1.48 21.18
N GLN A 51 6.43 0.93 22.12
CA GLN A 51 7.02 -0.39 21.95
C GLN A 51 5.97 -1.48 21.73
N LYS A 52 4.86 -1.45 22.49
CA LYS A 52 3.74 -2.39 22.31
C LYS A 52 3.04 -2.17 20.96
N LEU A 53 2.90 -0.92 20.53
CA LEU A 53 2.33 -0.57 19.24
C LEU A 53 3.23 -1.05 18.09
N LEU A 54 4.54 -0.87 18.20
CA LEU A 54 5.53 -1.29 17.23
C LEU A 54 5.53 -2.81 17.01
N VAL A 55 5.50 -3.60 18.09
CA VAL A 55 5.37 -5.06 17.98
C VAL A 55 4.08 -5.45 17.25
N TYR A 56 2.96 -4.79 17.56
CA TYR A 56 1.71 -5.00 16.86
C TYR A 56 1.82 -4.65 15.36
N MET A 57 2.41 -3.51 15.01
CA MET A 57 2.62 -3.09 13.62
C MET A 57 3.50 -4.08 12.85
N LYS A 58 4.60 -4.54 13.47
CA LYS A 58 5.51 -5.54 12.90
C LYS A 58 4.78 -6.85 12.62
N PHE A 59 4.01 -7.35 13.60
CA PHE A 59 3.21 -8.56 13.42
C PHE A 59 2.20 -8.44 12.27
N GLN A 60 1.45 -7.33 12.19
CA GLN A 60 0.46 -7.12 11.12
C GLN A 60 1.08 -7.07 9.72
N ALA A 61 2.32 -6.57 9.62
CA ALA A 61 3.04 -6.46 8.35
C ALA A 61 3.95 -7.67 8.04
N GLY A 62 3.92 -8.72 8.85
CA GLY A 62 4.76 -9.92 8.67
C GLY A 62 6.25 -9.67 8.93
N LEU A 63 6.59 -8.67 9.73
CA LEU A 63 7.96 -8.34 10.12
C LEU A 63 8.42 -9.19 11.29
N ASP A 64 9.73 -9.43 11.40
CA ASP A 64 10.33 -10.15 12.50
C ASP A 64 10.32 -9.29 13.78
N VAL A 65 9.48 -9.69 14.72
CA VAL A 65 9.31 -9.04 16.03
C VAL A 65 10.49 -9.25 16.97
N SER A 66 11.34 -10.26 16.73
CA SER A 66 12.46 -10.62 17.59
C SER A 66 13.69 -9.73 17.40
N THR A 67 13.86 -9.16 16.20
CA THR A 67 15.01 -8.30 15.87
C THR A 67 14.63 -6.83 15.77
N GLN A 68 15.44 -5.96 16.37
CA GLN A 68 15.32 -4.50 16.31
C GLN A 68 16.56 -3.84 15.70
N GLN A 69 17.51 -4.64 15.19
CA GLN A 69 18.81 -4.15 14.73
C GLN A 69 18.91 -3.95 13.22
N VAL A 70 17.89 -4.40 12.48
CA VAL A 70 17.86 -4.32 11.02
C VAL A 70 16.64 -3.53 10.57
N ALA A 71 16.80 -2.79 9.47
CA ALA A 71 15.67 -2.17 8.79
C ALA A 71 14.73 -3.25 8.26
N GLN A 72 13.42 -3.06 8.43
CA GLN A 72 12.41 -4.00 7.97
C GLN A 72 11.32 -3.28 7.19
N SER A 73 10.66 -3.99 6.27
CA SER A 73 9.59 -3.43 5.44
C SER A 73 8.59 -4.50 5.06
N GLY A 74 7.31 -4.18 5.19
CA GLY A 74 6.22 -5.12 5.02
C GLY A 74 4.93 -4.42 4.63
N ARG A 75 3.93 -5.22 4.27
CA ARG A 75 2.63 -4.72 3.81
C ARG A 75 1.52 -5.24 4.72
N TYR A 76 0.55 -4.39 4.98
CA TYR A 76 -0.66 -4.74 5.73
C TYR A 76 -1.89 -4.18 5.01
N SER A 77 -2.87 -5.05 4.76
CA SER A 77 -4.15 -4.66 4.14
C SER A 77 -5.10 -4.16 5.23
N TYR A 78 -5.47 -2.89 5.17
CA TYR A 78 -6.30 -2.23 6.16
C TYR A 78 -7.66 -1.82 5.57
N LEU A 79 -8.74 -2.29 6.18
CA LEU A 79 -10.11 -1.92 5.80
C LEU A 79 -10.62 -0.80 6.71
N PHE A 80 -10.95 0.35 6.12
CA PHE A 80 -11.68 1.44 6.77
C PHE A 80 -13.04 1.66 6.09
N ASN A 81 -13.12 2.60 5.16
CA ASN A 81 -14.26 2.77 4.23
C ASN A 81 -14.00 2.09 2.87
N LYS A 82 -12.72 1.89 2.54
CA LYS A 82 -12.19 1.12 1.42
C LYS A 82 -10.91 0.43 1.90
N ILE A 83 -10.33 -0.43 1.07
CA ILE A 83 -9.05 -1.06 1.38
C ILE A 83 -7.92 -0.04 1.17
N TYR A 84 -6.98 -0.02 2.11
CA TYR A 84 -5.72 0.69 2.05
C TYR A 84 -4.58 -0.31 2.22
N PHE A 85 -3.60 -0.25 1.33
CA PHE A 85 -2.35 -0.99 1.51
C PHE A 85 -1.40 -0.12 2.31
N LEU A 86 -1.21 -0.50 3.58
CA LEU A 86 -0.26 0.14 4.47
C LEU A 86 1.11 -0.48 4.23
N ARG A 87 2.11 0.34 3.90
CA ARG A 87 3.50 -0.10 3.87
C ARG A 87 4.15 0.32 5.17
N ILE A 88 4.47 -0.65 6.02
CA ILE A 88 5.07 -0.43 7.33
C ILE A 88 6.56 -0.65 7.19
N SER A 89 7.36 0.36 7.51
CA SER A 89 8.82 0.31 7.47
C SER A 89 9.39 0.69 8.83
N THR A 90 10.31 -0.12 9.35
CA THR A 90 11.01 0.19 10.61
C THR A 90 12.49 0.43 10.34
N LEU A 91 13.08 1.36 11.08
CA LEU A 91 14.51 1.67 11.02
C LEU A 91 15.11 1.67 12.44
N PRO A 92 16.20 0.93 12.68
CA PRO A 92 16.90 0.96 13.95
C PRO A 92 17.50 2.35 14.19
N LEU A 93 17.38 2.85 15.42
CA LEU A 93 18.04 4.06 15.90
C LEU A 93 19.16 3.69 16.87
N SER A 94 20.13 4.59 17.01
CA SER A 94 21.33 4.41 17.82
C SER A 94 21.06 4.06 19.30
N LEU A 95 19.87 4.39 19.81
CA LEU A 95 19.46 4.20 21.21
C LEU A 95 18.70 2.88 21.45
N GLY A 96 18.77 1.92 20.54
CA GLY A 96 18.08 0.63 20.67
C GLY A 96 16.55 0.73 20.53
N GLN A 97 16.07 1.81 19.93
CA GLN A 97 14.67 2.00 19.56
C GLN A 97 14.54 1.93 18.04
N GLU A 98 13.36 1.56 17.53
CA GLU A 98 13.09 1.67 16.11
C GLU A 98 12.21 2.90 15.85
N SER A 99 12.51 3.66 14.79
CA SER A 99 11.50 4.53 14.18
C SER A 99 10.62 3.71 13.25
N CYS A 100 9.38 4.16 13.05
CA CYS A 100 8.44 3.49 12.15
C CYS A 100 7.79 4.53 11.23
N VAL A 101 7.62 4.17 9.96
CA VAL A 101 6.85 4.94 8.99
C VAL A 101 5.82 4.02 8.36
N ILE A 102 4.57 4.50 8.31
CA ILE A 102 3.48 3.85 7.61
C ILE A 102 3.08 4.72 6.42
N ARG A 103 3.33 4.24 5.21
CA ARG A 103 2.77 4.86 4.01
C ARG A 103 1.36 4.34 3.76
N ILE A 104 0.41 5.25 3.60
CA ILE A 104 -1.00 4.94 3.36
C ILE A 104 -1.25 5.01 1.87
N VAL A 105 -1.48 3.85 1.23
CA VAL A 105 -1.81 3.80 -0.19
C VAL A 105 -3.26 3.33 -0.33
N PRO A 106 -4.19 4.17 -0.80
CA PRO A 106 -5.55 3.70 -1.08
C PRO A 106 -5.49 2.65 -2.21
N GLN A 107 -6.24 1.55 -2.07
CA GLN A 107 -6.37 0.53 -3.11
C GLN A 107 -6.78 1.16 -4.45
N PHE A 108 -7.65 2.15 -4.37
CA PHE A 108 -8.02 2.99 -5.50
C PHE A 108 -7.16 4.24 -5.50
N PHE A 109 -6.06 4.22 -6.25
CA PHE A 109 -5.49 5.44 -6.80
C PHE A 109 -6.60 6.04 -7.67
N GLN A 110 -7.20 7.16 -7.25
CA GLN A 110 -7.96 7.95 -8.21
C GLN A 110 -7.01 8.27 -9.35
N PRO A 111 -7.42 8.12 -10.61
CA PRO A 111 -6.57 8.45 -11.73
C PRO A 111 -6.27 9.95 -11.62
N GLN A 112 -5.11 10.31 -11.06
CA GLN A 112 -4.44 11.50 -11.53
C GLN A 112 -4.38 11.32 -13.03
N LYS A 113 -5.06 12.22 -13.77
CA LYS A 113 -5.20 12.25 -15.24
C LYS A 113 -4.21 11.27 -15.86
N SER A 114 -4.66 10.06 -16.16
CA SER A 114 -3.78 9.10 -16.82
C SER A 114 -3.31 9.81 -18.09
N THR A 115 -1.99 10.02 -18.22
CA THR A 115 -1.41 10.60 -19.44
C THR A 115 -1.80 9.75 -20.65
N TYR A 116 -2.11 8.48 -20.40
CA TYR A 116 -2.62 7.51 -21.36
C TYR A 116 -4.16 7.47 -21.34
N LYS A 117 -4.79 7.69 -22.49
CA LYS A 117 -6.22 7.46 -22.66
C LYS A 117 -6.42 6.02 -23.11
N PHE A 118 -7.16 5.23 -22.34
CA PHE A 118 -7.48 3.84 -22.70
C PHE A 118 -8.01 3.68 -24.14
N ASN A 119 -8.76 4.68 -24.63
CA ASN A 119 -9.28 4.70 -26.00
C ASN A 119 -8.19 4.55 -27.06
N ASP A 120 -6.97 5.04 -26.82
CA ASP A 120 -5.86 4.97 -27.77
C ASP A 120 -5.41 3.51 -27.98
N PHE A 121 -5.67 2.61 -27.02
CA PHE A 121 -5.23 1.21 -27.04
C PHE A 121 -6.34 0.23 -27.44
N LYS A 122 -7.60 0.66 -27.54
CA LYS A 122 -8.74 -0.23 -27.88
C LYS A 122 -8.53 -1.00 -29.19
N HIS A 123 -7.95 -0.35 -30.19
CA HIS A 123 -7.72 -0.97 -31.49
C HIS A 123 -6.75 -2.17 -31.42
N LEU A 124 -5.78 -2.15 -30.49
CA LEU A 124 -4.85 -3.24 -30.26
C LEU A 124 -5.54 -4.44 -29.60
N MET A 125 -6.53 -4.19 -28.74
CA MET A 125 -7.31 -5.22 -28.03
C MET A 125 -8.20 -6.05 -28.97
N ASN A 126 -8.50 -5.56 -30.18
CA ASN A 126 -9.29 -6.30 -31.18
C ASN A 126 -8.45 -7.32 -31.97
N LYS A 127 -7.13 -7.39 -31.74
CA LYS A 127 -6.26 -8.40 -32.35
C LYS A 127 -6.47 -9.74 -31.64
N LYS A 128 -6.57 -10.83 -32.41
CA LYS A 128 -6.80 -12.19 -31.87
C LYS A 128 -5.66 -12.71 -30.99
N GLN A 129 -4.44 -12.24 -31.22
CA GLN A 129 -3.24 -12.60 -30.46
C GLN A 129 -2.21 -11.48 -30.56
N GLY A 130 -1.34 -11.37 -29.56
CA GLY A 130 -0.25 -10.40 -29.52
C GLY A 130 0.29 -10.21 -28.10
N LEU A 131 1.41 -9.48 -27.99
CA LEU A 131 2.02 -9.08 -26.72
C LEU A 131 2.00 -7.56 -26.60
N LEU A 132 1.48 -7.06 -25.48
CA LEU A 132 1.57 -5.65 -25.12
C LEU A 132 2.48 -5.52 -23.90
N LEU A 133 3.58 -4.79 -24.06
CA LEU A 133 4.56 -4.55 -23.00
C LEU A 133 4.41 -3.12 -22.49
N PHE A 134 4.20 -2.98 -21.18
CA PHE A 134 4.10 -1.69 -20.50
C PHE A 134 5.40 -1.41 -19.74
N SER A 135 6.04 -0.28 -20.01
CA SER A 135 7.27 0.15 -19.34
C SER A 135 7.15 1.57 -18.80
N GLY A 136 7.87 1.87 -17.72
CA GLY A 136 7.85 3.17 -17.04
C GLY A 136 8.10 3.04 -15.54
N PRO A 137 8.42 4.13 -14.83
CA PRO A 137 8.72 4.11 -13.39
C PRO A 137 7.50 3.74 -12.54
N THR A 138 7.73 3.36 -11.27
CA THR A 138 6.65 3.10 -10.31
C THR A 138 5.72 4.31 -10.20
N GLY A 139 4.40 4.08 -10.16
CA GLY A 139 3.40 5.16 -10.09
C GLY A 139 3.05 5.81 -11.42
N SER A 140 3.63 5.38 -12.55
CA SER A 140 3.33 5.95 -13.88
C SER A 140 1.96 5.55 -14.48
N GLY A 141 1.08 4.90 -13.71
CA GLY A 141 -0.26 4.51 -14.15
C GLY A 141 -0.35 3.23 -15.00
N LYS A 142 0.71 2.43 -15.10
CA LYS A 142 0.72 1.16 -15.88
C LYS A 142 -0.34 0.17 -15.40
N SER A 143 -0.33 -0.17 -14.11
CA SER A 143 -1.31 -1.09 -13.53
C SER A 143 -2.73 -0.58 -13.79
N THR A 144 -2.98 0.72 -13.56
CA THR A 144 -4.28 1.34 -13.81
C THR A 144 -4.77 1.15 -15.26
N LEU A 145 -3.89 1.37 -16.25
CA LEU A 145 -4.23 1.13 -17.65
C LEU A 145 -4.49 -0.36 -17.93
N MET A 146 -3.66 -1.26 -17.39
CA MET A 146 -3.86 -2.71 -17.53
C MET A 146 -5.21 -3.15 -16.95
N TYR A 147 -5.58 -2.64 -15.78
CA TYR A 147 -6.88 -2.92 -15.14
C TYR A 147 -8.06 -2.41 -16.00
N GLN A 148 -7.94 -1.25 -16.64
CA GLN A 148 -8.95 -0.76 -17.60
C GLN A 148 -9.07 -1.68 -18.81
N MET A 149 -7.94 -2.15 -19.35
CA MET A 149 -7.89 -3.06 -20.50
C MET A 149 -8.49 -4.43 -20.18
N VAL A 150 -8.15 -5.01 -19.03
CA VAL A 150 -8.72 -6.27 -18.53
C VAL A 150 -10.23 -6.13 -18.33
N SER A 151 -10.69 -5.04 -17.71
CA SER A 151 -12.12 -4.80 -17.51
C SER A 151 -12.88 -4.69 -18.84
N TYR A 152 -12.29 -4.03 -19.85
CA TYR A 152 -12.85 -3.95 -21.19
C TYR A 152 -12.88 -5.30 -21.90
N ALA A 153 -11.79 -6.08 -21.81
CA ALA A 153 -11.73 -7.43 -22.40
C ALA A 153 -12.84 -8.34 -21.84
N ASN A 154 -13.05 -8.31 -20.53
CA ASN A 154 -14.12 -9.06 -19.89
C ASN A 154 -15.51 -8.52 -20.28
N LYS A 155 -15.80 -7.23 -20.05
CA LYS A 155 -17.17 -6.69 -20.16
C LYS A 155 -17.64 -6.39 -21.57
N ALA A 156 -16.75 -5.88 -22.42
CA ALA A 156 -17.12 -5.40 -23.75
C ALA A 156 -16.79 -6.41 -24.84
N LEU A 157 -15.67 -7.14 -24.71
CA LEU A 157 -15.28 -8.17 -25.67
C LEU A 157 -15.77 -9.57 -25.27
N ASN A 158 -16.30 -9.73 -24.05
CA ASN A 158 -16.79 -11.00 -23.52
C ASN A 158 -15.74 -12.13 -23.60
N LEU A 159 -14.49 -11.80 -23.29
CA LEU A 159 -13.36 -12.73 -23.32
C LEU A 159 -13.15 -13.36 -21.94
N ASN A 160 -12.69 -14.62 -21.93
CA ASN A 160 -12.17 -15.23 -20.73
C ASN A 160 -10.80 -14.63 -20.40
N VAL A 161 -10.66 -13.99 -19.23
CA VAL A 161 -9.42 -13.31 -18.82
C VAL A 161 -8.85 -13.97 -17.56
N ILE A 162 -7.55 -14.24 -17.60
CA ILE A 162 -6.77 -14.80 -16.50
C ILE A 162 -5.61 -13.84 -16.21
N SER A 163 -5.41 -13.47 -14.95
CA SER A 163 -4.26 -12.67 -14.50
C SER A 163 -3.44 -13.39 -13.42
N ILE A 164 -2.14 -13.15 -13.43
CA ILE A 164 -1.20 -13.54 -12.38
C ILE A 164 -0.54 -12.26 -11.88
N GLU A 165 -0.64 -11.99 -10.58
CA GLU A 165 -0.29 -10.69 -9.98
C GLU A 165 0.42 -10.86 -8.63
N ASP A 166 1.24 -9.87 -8.24
CA ASP A 166 1.97 -9.88 -6.97
C ASP A 166 1.86 -8.55 -6.19
N PRO A 167 0.90 -8.42 -5.25
CA PRO A 167 -0.34 -9.18 -5.16
C PRO A 167 -1.41 -8.59 -6.11
N VAL A 168 -2.56 -9.26 -6.21
CA VAL A 168 -3.76 -8.70 -6.83
C VAL A 168 -4.13 -7.37 -6.14
N GLU A 169 -4.04 -6.28 -6.90
CA GLU A 169 -4.30 -4.93 -6.39
C GLU A 169 -5.81 -4.66 -6.25
N MET A 170 -6.63 -5.09 -7.21
CA MET A 170 -8.07 -4.89 -7.25
C MET A 170 -8.79 -6.13 -7.79
N GLN A 171 -9.89 -6.53 -7.14
CA GLN A 171 -10.73 -7.59 -7.68
C GLN A 171 -11.60 -7.07 -8.83
N ILE A 172 -11.56 -7.74 -9.97
CA ILE A 172 -12.47 -7.53 -11.10
C ILE A 172 -13.47 -8.69 -11.14
N PRO A 173 -14.78 -8.44 -10.98
CA PRO A 173 -15.79 -9.49 -11.13
C PRO A 173 -15.76 -10.12 -12.53
N GLY A 174 -15.83 -11.45 -12.59
CA GLY A 174 -15.94 -12.21 -13.83
C GLY A 174 -14.61 -12.55 -14.51
N ILE A 175 -13.47 -12.35 -13.85
CA ILE A 175 -12.17 -12.84 -14.33
C ILE A 175 -11.51 -13.74 -13.29
N VAL A 176 -10.52 -14.53 -13.71
CA VAL A 176 -9.70 -15.34 -12.80
C VAL A 176 -8.43 -14.57 -12.45
N GLN A 177 -8.23 -14.25 -11.16
CA GLN A 177 -7.03 -13.56 -10.69
C GLN A 177 -6.27 -14.44 -9.70
N ILE A 178 -4.99 -14.65 -9.96
CA ILE A 178 -4.11 -15.52 -9.19
C ILE A 178 -3.03 -14.65 -8.54
N ASN A 179 -2.85 -14.77 -7.23
CA ASN A 179 -1.70 -14.17 -6.55
C ASN A 179 -0.47 -15.05 -6.76
N VAL A 180 0.69 -14.44 -6.98
CA VAL A 180 1.98 -15.13 -6.90
C VAL A 180 2.14 -15.69 -5.48
N ASN A 181 2.52 -16.96 -5.38
CA ASN A 181 2.80 -17.63 -4.11
C ASN A 181 4.26 -18.07 -4.09
N GLU A 182 5.12 -17.22 -3.52
CA GLU A 182 6.57 -17.48 -3.42
C GLU A 182 6.92 -18.60 -2.42
N LYS A 183 5.98 -19.06 -1.58
CA LYS A 183 6.24 -20.12 -0.57
C LYS A 183 6.27 -21.54 -1.15
N LEU A 184 5.97 -21.71 -2.44
CA LEU A 184 5.94 -23.00 -3.12
C LEU A 184 7.13 -23.20 -4.09
N ALA A 185 8.06 -22.25 -4.13
CA ALA A 185 9.28 -22.31 -4.93
C ALA A 185 10.49 -22.74 -4.10
#